data_AF-A0A517X2F6-F1
#
_entry.id   AF-A0A517X2F6-F1
#
_cell.length_a   1.000
_cell.length_b   1.000
_cell.length_c   1.000
_cell.angle_alpha   90.00
_cell.angle_beta   90.00
_cell.angle_gamma   90.00
#
_symmetry.space_group_name_H-M   'P 1'
#
loop_
_entity.id
_entity.type
_entity.pdbx_description
1 polymer ?
#
loop_
_entity_poly.entity_id
_entity_poly.type
_entity_poly.pdbx_seq_one_letter_code
_entity_poly.pdbx_strand_id
1 'polypeptide(L)'
;MTPEKARETILIHSGCHPDLDSFPHWRNGFLGSLRPFKELNEKNLTEVITAITALPEFPSELIVIQSLWELSTRTRLWGLDPDGMLQRNNLLSPQDTELLLLWVRCTEQAVSKLLAGGNPNEALEYYKQNKPI
;
A
#
# COMPACT_ATOMS: atom_id res chain seq x y z
N MET A 1 1.25 13.55 9.78
CA MET A 1 2.49 12.76 9.65
C MET A 1 3.55 13.67 9.05
N THR A 2 4.82 13.60 9.48
CA THR A 2 5.91 14.37 8.83
C THR A 2 6.35 13.68 7.53
N PRO A 3 6.95 14.40 6.57
CA PRO A 3 7.45 13.79 5.32
C PRO A 3 8.46 12.66 5.56
N GLU A 4 9.36 12.81 6.54
CA GLU A 4 10.34 11.79 6.91
C GLU A 4 9.65 10.52 7.37
N LYS A 5 8.63 10.68 8.24
CA LYS A 5 7.87 9.55 8.77
C LYS A 5 7.05 8.88 7.66
N ALA A 6 6.52 9.67 6.72
CA ALA A 6 5.79 9.16 5.57
C ALA A 6 6.65 8.28 4.68
N ARG A 7 7.87 8.73 4.34
CA ARG A 7 8.83 7.92 3.58
C ARG A 7 9.13 6.61 4.30
N GLU A 8 9.46 6.67 5.59
CA GLU A 8 9.74 5.48 6.40
C GLU A 8 8.56 4.50 6.42
N THR A 9 7.33 5.00 6.63
CA THR A 9 6.11 4.17 6.60
C THR A 9 5.93 3.48 5.25
N ILE A 10 6.13 4.18 4.13
CA ILE A 10 6.03 3.58 2.79
C ILE A 10 7.07 2.46 2.60
N LEU A 11 8.31 2.70 3.02
CA LEU A 11 9.40 1.72 2.94
C LEU A 11 9.12 0.47 3.80
N ILE A 12 8.56 0.64 5.00
CA ILE A 12 8.21 -0.47 5.90
C ILE A 12 7.06 -1.29 5.31
N HIS A 13 5.97 -0.65 4.88
CA HIS A 13 4.79 -1.34 4.36
C HIS A 13 5.04 -2.07 3.03
N SER A 14 6.00 -1.58 2.24
CA SER A 14 6.47 -2.23 1.00
C SER A 14 7.51 -3.34 1.22
N GLY A 15 8.09 -3.42 2.43
CA GLY A 15 9.22 -4.32 2.70
C GLY A 15 10.51 -3.91 2.01
N CYS A 16 10.62 -2.67 1.54
CA CYS A 16 11.82 -2.12 0.90
C CYS A 16 12.73 -1.34 1.87
N HIS A 17 12.37 -1.24 3.14
CA HIS A 17 13.22 -0.59 4.14
C HIS A 17 14.59 -1.29 4.25
N PRO A 18 15.74 -0.56 4.18
CA PRO A 18 17.07 -1.18 4.23
C PRO A 18 17.36 -1.97 5.50
N ASP A 19 16.78 -1.53 6.61
CA ASP A 19 16.90 -2.16 7.93
C ASP A 19 15.55 -2.73 8.40
N LEU A 20 14.92 -3.56 7.56
CA LEU A 20 13.56 -4.06 7.83
C LEU A 20 13.46 -4.91 9.11
N ASP A 21 14.56 -5.53 9.53
CA ASP A 21 14.61 -6.36 10.75
C ASP A 21 14.41 -5.54 12.04
N SER A 22 14.80 -4.26 12.02
CA SER A 22 14.54 -3.32 13.12
C SER A 22 13.06 -2.91 13.24
N PHE A 23 12.22 -3.24 12.26
CA PHE A 23 10.78 -2.91 12.24
C PHE A 23 9.92 -4.18 12.24
N PRO A 24 9.88 -4.98 13.32
CA PRO A 24 9.20 -6.27 13.33
C PRO A 24 7.71 -6.20 12.99
N HIS A 25 7.08 -5.03 13.18
CA HIS A 25 5.69 -4.76 12.80
C HIS A 25 5.45 -4.78 11.28
N TRP A 26 6.49 -4.68 10.44
CA TRP A 26 6.38 -4.76 8.99
C TRP A 26 5.68 -6.06 8.55
N ARG A 27 5.89 -7.17 9.29
CA ARG A 27 5.26 -8.47 9.04
C ARG A 27 3.74 -8.44 9.17
N ASN A 28 3.21 -7.46 9.88
CA ASN A 28 1.77 -7.21 9.99
C ASN A 28 1.33 -5.96 9.21
N GLY A 29 2.26 -5.31 8.50
CA GLY A 29 2.01 -4.17 7.62
C GLY A 29 1.40 -4.60 6.28
N PHE A 30 1.27 -3.67 5.33
CA PHE A 30 0.48 -3.87 4.10
C PHE A 30 0.90 -5.11 3.29
N LEU A 31 2.16 -5.20 2.84
CA LEU A 31 2.62 -6.40 2.13
C LEU A 31 2.99 -7.54 3.06
N GLY A 32 3.50 -7.23 4.26
CA GLY A 32 3.89 -8.26 5.23
C GLY A 32 2.72 -9.15 5.64
N SER A 33 1.53 -8.56 5.82
CA SER A 33 0.32 -9.31 6.19
C SER A 33 -0.20 -10.22 5.10
N LEU A 34 0.30 -10.11 3.86
CA LEU A 34 -0.02 -11.02 2.77
C LEU A 34 0.83 -12.30 2.84
N ARG A 35 1.88 -12.38 3.67
CA ARG A 35 2.74 -13.57 3.76
C ARG A 35 3.35 -13.77 5.16
N PRO A 36 2.79 -14.70 5.98
CA PRO A 36 1.60 -15.51 5.72
C PRO A 36 0.32 -14.66 5.81
N PHE A 37 -0.65 -14.95 4.94
CA PHE A 37 -1.96 -14.31 5.02
C PHE A 37 -2.75 -14.78 6.24
N LYS A 38 -3.40 -13.83 6.92
CA LYS A 38 -4.33 -14.10 8.04
C LYS A 38 -5.66 -13.39 7.82
N GLU A 39 -5.59 -12.07 7.67
CA GLU A 39 -6.72 -11.18 7.43
C GLU A 39 -6.22 -9.86 6.81
N LEU A 40 -7.13 -9.13 6.18
CA LEU A 40 -6.88 -7.76 5.72
C LEU A 40 -7.15 -6.78 6.86
N ASN A 41 -6.12 -6.03 7.27
CA ASN A 41 -6.23 -4.98 8.28
C ASN A 41 -6.28 -3.59 7.63
N GLU A 42 -7.45 -2.95 7.61
CA GLU A 42 -7.68 -1.65 6.98
C GLU A 42 -6.76 -0.52 7.53
N LYS A 43 -6.25 -0.66 8.75
CA LYS A 43 -5.27 0.28 9.30
C LYS A 43 -4.02 0.35 8.43
N ASN A 44 -3.61 -0.77 7.82
CA ASN A 44 -2.46 -0.82 6.93
C ASN A 44 -2.68 0.05 5.67
N LEU A 45 -3.86 -0.02 5.05
CA LEU A 45 -4.19 0.87 3.94
C LEU A 45 -4.25 2.32 4.39
N THR A 46 -4.91 2.58 5.53
CA THR A 46 -5.05 3.94 6.08
C THR A 46 -3.68 4.58 6.31
N GLU A 47 -2.74 3.84 6.89
CA GLU A 47 -1.37 4.31 7.14
C GLU A 47 -0.61 4.58 5.84
N VAL A 48 -0.71 3.68 4.85
CA VAL A 48 -0.09 3.87 3.53
C VAL A 48 -0.64 5.11 2.81
N ILE A 49 -1.97 5.28 2.77
CA ILE A 49 -2.59 6.44 2.13
C ILE A 49 -2.24 7.74 2.87
N THR A 50 -2.27 7.71 4.20
CA THR A 50 -1.85 8.85 5.03
C THR A 50 -0.41 9.23 4.73
N ALA A 51 0.49 8.25 4.61
CA ALA A 51 1.88 8.48 4.26
C ALA A 51 2.04 9.08 2.85
N ILE A 52 1.39 8.51 1.83
CA ILE A 52 1.43 9.04 0.47
C ILE A 52 0.99 10.52 0.45
N THR A 53 -0.11 10.84 1.12
CA THR A 53 -0.66 12.22 1.14
C THR A 53 0.15 13.21 2.00
N ALA A 54 1.02 12.72 2.87
CA ALA A 54 1.88 13.55 3.71
C ALA A 54 3.20 13.94 3.03
N LEU A 55 3.45 13.44 1.81
CA LEU A 55 4.58 13.85 1.00
C LEU A 55 4.29 15.25 0.42
N PRO A 56 5.11 16.26 0.72
CA PRO A 56 4.86 17.65 0.32
C PRO A 56 5.01 17.84 -1.20
N GLU A 57 5.86 17.03 -1.80
CA GLU A 57 6.09 16.88 -3.23
C GLU A 57 6.28 15.39 -3.51
N PHE A 58 6.00 14.95 -4.74
CA PHE A 58 6.23 13.56 -5.09
C PHE A 58 7.74 13.27 -5.03
N PRO A 59 8.18 12.22 -4.32
CA PRO A 59 9.58 12.02 -4.00
C PRO A 59 10.39 11.69 -5.26
N SER A 60 11.55 12.33 -5.39
CA SER A 60 12.56 12.00 -6.41
C SER A 60 13.44 10.81 -6.01
N GLU A 61 13.36 10.39 -4.74
CA GLU A 61 14.09 9.24 -4.21
C GLU A 61 13.58 7.94 -4.84
N LEU A 62 14.45 7.30 -5.64
CA LEU A 62 14.13 6.06 -6.35
C LEU A 62 13.62 4.95 -5.42
N ILE A 63 14.10 4.88 -4.17
CA ILE A 63 13.65 3.88 -3.21
C ILE A 63 12.19 4.06 -2.80
N VAL A 64 11.69 5.30 -2.72
CA VAL A 64 10.29 5.56 -2.38
C VAL A 64 9.40 5.24 -3.58
N ILE A 65 9.83 5.60 -4.79
CA ILE A 65 9.15 5.25 -6.03
C ILE A 65 9.06 3.73 -6.19
N GLN A 66 10.17 3.02 -5.98
CA GLN A 66 10.23 1.56 -5.97
C GLN A 66 9.26 0.99 -4.93
N SER A 67 9.25 1.53 -3.72
CA SER A 67 8.37 1.07 -2.63
C SER A 67 6.88 1.19 -3.00
N LEU A 68 6.48 2.30 -3.62
CA LEU A 68 5.11 2.52 -4.10
C LEU A 68 4.75 1.56 -5.25
N TRP A 69 5.71 1.33 -6.15
CA TRP A 69 5.55 0.36 -7.23
C TRP A 69 5.40 -1.07 -6.71
N GLU A 70 6.20 -1.45 -5.71
CA GLU A 70 6.20 -2.78 -5.09
C GLU A 70 4.90 -3.02 -4.30
N LEU A 71 4.34 -2.01 -3.64
CA LEU A 71 3.02 -2.08 -3.01
C LEU A 71 1.95 -2.52 -4.01
N SER A 72 1.85 -1.87 -5.18
CA SER A 72 0.87 -2.29 -6.20
C SER A 72 1.25 -3.65 -6.81
N THR A 73 2.48 -3.79 -7.28
CA THR A 73 2.92 -4.94 -8.07
C THR A 73 2.82 -6.24 -7.28
N ARG A 74 3.32 -6.27 -6.04
CA ARG A 74 3.29 -7.48 -5.22
C ARG A 74 1.90 -7.82 -4.74
N THR A 75 1.08 -6.82 -4.41
CA THR A 75 -0.33 -7.11 -4.08
C THR A 75 -1.07 -7.72 -5.25
N ARG A 76 -0.84 -7.23 -6.48
CA ARG A 76 -1.39 -7.84 -7.69
C ARG A 76 -0.87 -9.27 -7.88
N LEU A 77 0.45 -9.46 -7.93
CA LEU A 77 1.07 -10.75 -8.21
C LEU A 77 0.80 -11.81 -7.14
N TRP A 78 0.76 -11.42 -5.86
CA TRP A 78 0.56 -12.37 -4.77
C TRP A 78 -0.92 -12.58 -4.47
N GLY A 79 -1.71 -11.51 -4.52
CA GLY A 79 -3.08 -11.47 -4.01
C GLY A 79 -4.17 -11.53 -5.07
N LEU A 80 -3.98 -10.95 -6.25
CA LEU A 80 -5.06 -10.75 -7.22
C LEU A 80 -4.91 -11.56 -8.51
N ASP A 81 -3.67 -11.91 -8.87
CA ASP A 81 -3.40 -12.80 -10.00
C ASP A 81 -4.00 -14.18 -9.72
N PRO A 82 -4.73 -14.80 -10.68
CA PRO A 82 -5.29 -16.14 -10.52
C PRO A 82 -4.25 -17.21 -10.13
N ASP A 83 -3.03 -17.10 -10.64
CA ASP A 83 -1.90 -17.97 -10.32
C ASP A 83 -1.07 -17.45 -9.13
N GLY A 84 -1.48 -16.32 -8.56
CA GLY A 84 -0.89 -15.70 -7.38
C GLY A 84 -1.01 -16.57 -6.14
N MET A 85 -0.05 -16.44 -5.22
CA MET A 85 0.04 -17.28 -4.02
C MET A 85 -1.26 -17.32 -3.20
N LEU A 86 -1.98 -16.22 -3.05
CA LEU A 86 -3.18 -16.19 -2.22
C LEU A 86 -4.40 -16.78 -2.94
N GLN A 87 -4.54 -16.51 -4.25
CA GLN A 87 -5.63 -17.07 -5.07
C GLN A 87 -5.49 -18.58 -5.22
N ARG A 88 -4.32 -19.06 -5.67
CA ARG A 88 -4.11 -20.50 -5.93
C ARG A 88 -4.22 -21.39 -4.68
N ASN A 89 -4.01 -20.82 -3.50
CA ASN A 89 -4.15 -21.52 -2.22
C ASN A 89 -5.51 -21.28 -1.54
N ASN A 90 -6.47 -20.60 -2.21
CA ASN A 90 -7.79 -20.27 -1.70
C ASN A 90 -7.75 -19.54 -0.34
N LEU A 91 -6.79 -18.64 -0.16
CA LEU A 91 -6.59 -17.92 1.10
C LEU A 91 -7.46 -16.66 1.22
N LEU A 92 -7.93 -16.12 0.10
CA LEU A 92 -8.80 -14.94 0.06
C LEU A 92 -10.24 -15.36 -0.20
N SER A 93 -11.17 -14.77 0.56
CA SER A 93 -12.58 -14.78 0.16
C SER A 93 -12.81 -13.87 -1.07
N PRO A 94 -13.96 -13.98 -1.75
CA PRO A 94 -14.34 -13.01 -2.78
C PRO A 94 -14.33 -11.57 -2.25
N GLN A 95 -14.80 -11.36 -1.02
CA GLN A 95 -14.80 -10.05 -0.36
C GLN A 95 -13.38 -9.55 -0.09
N ASP A 96 -12.47 -10.41 0.36
CA ASP A 96 -11.05 -10.04 0.55
C ASP A 96 -10.40 -9.67 -0.79
N THR A 97 -10.75 -10.37 -1.87
CA THR A 97 -10.23 -10.09 -3.20
C THR A 97 -10.69 -8.72 -3.70
N GLU A 98 -11.97 -8.40 -3.54
CA GLU A 98 -12.52 -7.08 -3.87
C GLU A 98 -11.90 -5.97 -3.02
N LEU A 99 -11.76 -6.21 -1.71
CA LEU A 99 -11.13 -5.27 -0.79
C LEU A 99 -9.65 -5.03 -1.13
N LEU A 100 -8.90 -6.07 -1.44
CA LEU A 100 -7.49 -5.96 -1.81
C LEU A 100 -7.31 -5.26 -3.16
N LEU A 101 -8.21 -5.48 -4.11
CA LEU A 101 -8.25 -4.73 -5.37
C LEU A 101 -8.53 -3.23 -5.11
N LEU A 102 -9.44 -2.92 -4.19
CA LEU A 102 -9.70 -1.55 -3.77
C LEU A 102 -8.45 -0.91 -3.14
N TRP A 103 -7.73 -1.63 -2.27
CA TRP A 103 -6.49 -1.12 -1.67
C TRP A 103 -5.47 -0.71 -2.72
N VAL A 104 -5.24 -1.56 -3.72
CA VAL A 104 -4.34 -1.26 -4.85
C VAL A 104 -4.80 -0.02 -5.61
N ARG A 105 -6.10 0.07 -5.93
CA ARG A 105 -6.65 1.23 -6.65
C ARG A 105 -6.48 2.52 -5.84
N CYS A 106 -6.74 2.51 -4.53
CA CYS A 106 -6.52 3.66 -3.66
C CYS A 106 -5.08 4.13 -3.70
N THR A 107 -4.11 3.21 -3.58
CA THR A 107 -2.68 3.54 -3.64
C THR A 107 -2.30 4.09 -5.02
N GLU A 108 -2.70 3.44 -6.11
CA GLU A 108 -2.39 3.86 -7.48
C GLU A 108 -2.99 5.23 -7.82
N GLN A 109 -4.24 5.48 -7.42
CA GLN A 109 -4.90 6.76 -7.67
C GLN A 109 -4.24 7.89 -6.87
N ALA A 110 -3.93 7.67 -5.60
CA ALA A 110 -3.24 8.67 -4.78
C ALA A 110 -1.87 9.04 -5.39
N VAL A 111 -1.09 8.04 -5.77
CA VAL A 111 0.22 8.23 -6.43
C VAL A 111 0.07 8.96 -7.76
N SER A 112 -0.88 8.54 -8.60
CA SER A 112 -1.14 9.16 -9.91
C SER A 112 -1.50 10.64 -9.80
N LYS A 113 -2.35 11.00 -8.83
CA LYS A 113 -2.72 12.41 -8.59
C LYS A 113 -1.53 13.26 -8.18
N LEU A 114 -0.70 12.78 -7.25
CA LEU A 114 0.49 13.51 -6.83
C LEU A 114 1.52 13.64 -7.95
N LEU A 115 1.72 12.60 -8.76
CA LEU A 115 2.58 12.64 -9.95
C LEU A 115 2.11 13.66 -10.99
N ALA A 116 0.79 13.87 -11.10
CA ALA A 116 0.21 14.86 -11.99
C ALA A 116 0.30 16.31 -11.45
N GLY A 117 0.98 16.54 -10.32
CA GLY A 117 1.07 17.84 -9.67
C GLY A 117 -0.16 18.22 -8.84
N GLY A 118 -1.03 17.24 -8.54
CA GLY A 118 -2.18 17.42 -7.68
C GLY A 118 -1.79 17.57 -6.21
N ASN A 119 -2.74 18.03 -5.40
CA ASN A 119 -2.54 18.26 -3.96
C ASN A 119 -2.99 17.05 -3.11
N PRO A 120 -2.61 16.99 -1.82
CA PRO A 120 -2.99 15.89 -0.92
C PRO A 120 -4.50 15.60 -0.82
N ASN A 121 -5.37 16.60 -0.94
CA ASN A 121 -6.82 16.38 -0.88
C ASN A 121 -7.33 15.63 -2.12
N GLU A 122 -6.79 15.95 -3.30
CA GLU A 122 -7.12 15.26 -4.56
C GLU A 122 -6.58 13.82 -4.54
N ALA A 123 -5.38 13.60 -3.99
CA ALA A 123 -4.82 12.26 -3.82
C ALA A 123 -5.66 11.37 -2.89
N LEU A 124 -6.34 11.98 -1.91
CA LEU A 124 -7.16 11.27 -0.93
C LEU A 124 -8.60 11.01 -1.41
N GLU A 125 -9.01 11.62 -2.52
CA GLU A 125 -10.41 11.63 -2.99
C GLU A 125 -10.94 10.22 -3.27
N TYR A 126 -10.21 9.43 -4.06
CA TYR A 126 -10.63 8.07 -4.42
C TYR A 126 -10.77 7.18 -3.17
N TYR A 127 -9.83 7.28 -2.24
CA TYR A 127 -9.88 6.55 -0.97
C TYR A 127 -11.11 6.96 -0.14
N LYS A 128 -11.41 8.26 -0.02
CA LYS A 128 -12.60 8.73 0.72
C LYS A 128 -13.92 8.27 0.10
N GLN A 129 -14.01 8.26 -1.22
CA GLN A 129 -15.23 7.87 -1.95
C GLN A 129 -15.51 6.37 -1.88
N ASN A 130 -14.47 5.55 -1.75
CA ASN A 130 -14.57 4.09 -1.81
C ASN A 130 -14.17 3.42 -0.49
N LYS A 131 -14.02 4.18 0.60
CA LYS A 131 -13.60 3.63 1.88
C LYS A 131 -14.60 2.56 2.33
N PRO A 132 -14.15 1.34 2.67
CA PRO A 132 -15.03 0.33 3.26
C PRO A 132 -15.62 0.87 4.57
N ILE A 133 -16.91 0.58 4.81
CA ILE A 133 -17.59 0.90 6.08
C ILE A 133 -17.27 -0.18 7.10
#